data_AF-A0A9X9Q902-F1
#
_entry.id   AF-A0A9X9Q902-F1
#
_cell.length_a   1.000
_cell.length_b   1.000
_cell.length_c   1.000
_cell.angle_alpha   90.00
_cell.angle_beta   90.00
_cell.angle_gamma   90.00
#
_symmetry.space_group_name_H-M   'P 1'
#
loop_
_entity.id
_entity.type
_entity.pdbx_description
1 polymer ?
#
loop_
_entity_poly.entity_id
_entity_poly.type
_entity_poly.pdbx_seq_one_letter_code
_entity_poly.pdbx_strand_id
1 'polypeptide(L)'
;MTPWFAPIVWDGVFDSTVLDAQFRNTTIGLTVFAVKKYVVFLELFLQTAERHFMVGHRVTYYVFTDRPADVPSVPLAEGRRLVVLKVRNYARWQ
;
A
#
# COMPACT_ATOMS: atom_id res chain seq x y z
N MET A 1 -22.51 -4.14 11.57
CA MET A 1 -23.00 -3.65 10.26
C MET A 1 -23.44 -2.21 10.40
N THR A 2 -23.32 -1.41 9.34
CA THR A 2 -23.92 -0.07 9.29
C THR A 2 -25.43 -0.15 9.01
N PRO A 3 -26.21 0.93 9.24
CA PRO A 3 -27.64 0.97 8.91
C PRO A 3 -27.97 0.79 7.41
N TRP A 4 -26.99 0.97 6.52
CA TRP A 4 -27.12 0.76 5.07
C TRP A 4 -26.49 -0.56 4.60
N PHE A 5 -26.40 -1.55 5.49
CA PHE A 5 -25.92 -2.90 5.18
C PHE A 5 -24.46 -2.99 4.69
N ALA A 6 -23.61 -2.03 5.03
CA ALA A 6 -22.17 -2.19 4.83
C ALA A 6 -21.56 -3.02 5.98
N PRO A 7 -20.74 -4.05 5.68
CA PRO A 7 -20.02 -4.78 6.72
C PRO A 7 -18.99 -3.86 7.39
N ILE A 8 -18.86 -3.98 8.71
CA ILE A 8 -17.76 -3.35 9.44
C ILE A 8 -16.76 -4.46 9.68
N VAL A 9 -15.55 -4.31 9.12
CA VAL A 9 -14.51 -5.34 9.19
C VAL A 9 -13.83 -5.26 10.55
N TRP A 10 -14.05 -6.30 11.36
CA TRP A 10 -13.40 -6.51 12.65
C TRP A 10 -12.70 -7.87 12.64
N ASP A 11 -11.84 -8.10 13.61
CA ASP A 11 -11.29 -9.44 13.78
C ASP A 11 -12.40 -10.47 14.07
N GLY A 12 -12.31 -11.65 13.47
CA GLY A 12 -13.29 -12.73 13.59
C GLY A 12 -14.58 -12.60 12.77
N VAL A 13 -14.80 -11.53 11.98
CA VAL A 13 -16.05 -11.37 11.18
C VAL A 13 -15.92 -11.85 9.73
N PHE A 14 -14.74 -12.28 9.31
CA PHE A 14 -14.49 -12.80 7.98
C PHE A 14 -13.55 -14.01 8.03
N ASP A 15 -13.67 -14.89 7.03
CA ASP A 15 -12.72 -15.97 6.79
C ASP A 15 -11.78 -15.56 5.66
N SER A 16 -10.49 -15.39 5.97
CA SER A 16 -9.48 -14.99 5.00
C SER A 16 -9.31 -16.04 3.89
N THR A 17 -9.45 -17.33 4.19
CA THR A 17 -9.23 -18.40 3.21
C THR A 17 -10.25 -18.36 2.07
N VAL A 18 -11.51 -18.05 2.41
CA VAL A 18 -12.59 -17.89 1.43
C VAL A 18 -12.36 -16.65 0.57
N LEU A 19 -12.01 -15.52 1.18
CA LEU A 19 -11.76 -14.27 0.46
C LEU A 19 -10.52 -14.38 -0.44
N ASP A 20 -9.43 -15.00 0.04
CA ASP A 20 -8.22 -15.21 -0.75
C ASP A 20 -8.49 -16.06 -1.99
N ALA A 21 -9.32 -17.10 -1.87
CA ALA A 21 -9.74 -17.91 -3.01
C ALA A 21 -10.57 -17.09 -4.01
N GLN A 22 -11.50 -16.26 -3.51
CA GLN A 22 -12.37 -15.43 -4.35
C GLN A 22 -11.58 -14.34 -5.10
N PHE A 23 -10.53 -13.77 -4.49
CA PHE A 23 -9.78 -12.65 -5.04
C PHE A 23 -8.41 -13.03 -5.63
N ARG A 24 -8.11 -14.32 -5.83
CA ARG A 24 -6.78 -14.83 -6.25
C ARG A 24 -6.08 -14.08 -7.40
N ASN A 25 -6.83 -13.58 -8.39
CA ASN A 25 -6.26 -12.89 -9.56
C ASN A 25 -6.38 -11.35 -9.49
N THR A 26 -6.73 -10.82 -8.34
CA THR A 26 -6.91 -9.38 -8.14
C THR A 26 -5.55 -8.70 -8.03
N THR A 27 -5.45 -7.52 -8.63
CA THR A 27 -4.29 -6.64 -8.44
C THR A 27 -4.72 -5.44 -7.63
N ILE A 28 -4.03 -5.21 -6.51
CA ILE A 28 -4.34 -4.13 -5.58
C ILE A 28 -3.33 -3.00 -5.78
N GLY A 29 -3.84 -1.78 -5.96
CA GLY A 29 -3.02 -0.57 -5.96
C GLY A 29 -2.95 0.02 -4.56
N LEU A 30 -1.74 0.27 -4.05
CA LEU A 30 -1.54 1.01 -2.81
C LEU A 30 -0.84 2.33 -3.11
N THR A 31 -1.53 3.44 -2.86
CA THR A 31 -1.00 4.79 -3.07
C THR A 31 -0.48 5.36 -1.76
N VAL A 32 0.74 5.89 -1.77
CA VAL A 32 1.34 6.59 -0.62
C VAL A 32 2.03 7.87 -1.07
N PHE A 33 1.84 8.95 -0.30
CA PHE A 33 2.52 10.22 -0.52
C PHE A 33 3.66 10.37 0.49
N ALA A 34 4.87 10.59 -0.02
CA ALA A 34 6.06 10.84 0.78
C ALA A 34 6.74 12.12 0.27
N VAL A 35 6.24 13.25 0.74
CA VAL A 35 6.66 14.58 0.30
C VAL A 35 7.55 15.24 1.35
N LYS A 36 8.59 15.99 0.93
CA LYS A 36 9.55 16.66 1.80
C LYS A 36 10.20 15.69 2.79
N LYS A 37 9.95 15.86 4.10
CA LYS A 37 10.56 15.05 5.17
C LYS A 37 9.90 13.69 5.31
N TYR A 38 8.73 13.45 4.72
CA TYR A 38 8.00 12.18 4.87
C TYR A 38 8.64 11.00 4.13
N VAL A 39 9.66 11.24 3.28
CA VAL A 39 10.45 10.18 2.65
C VAL A 39 11.12 9.26 3.67
N VAL A 40 11.44 9.75 4.87
CA VAL A 40 12.08 8.96 5.95
C VAL A 40 11.19 7.82 6.45
N PHE A 41 9.87 7.87 6.22
CA PHE A 41 8.94 6.84 6.65
C PHE A 41 8.77 5.71 5.62
N LEU A 42 9.24 5.91 4.37
CA LEU A 42 8.98 4.97 3.28
C LEU A 42 9.60 3.60 3.52
N GLU A 43 10.79 3.53 4.10
CA GLU A 43 11.49 2.27 4.27
C GLU A 43 10.71 1.32 5.18
N LEU A 44 10.38 1.78 6.39
CA LEU A 44 9.61 1.00 7.35
C LEU A 44 8.20 0.69 6.81
N PHE A 45 7.55 1.65 6.15
CA PHE A 45 6.24 1.44 5.54
C PHE A 45 6.26 0.31 4.50
N LEU A 46 7.20 0.35 3.56
CA LEU A 46 7.29 -0.66 2.49
C LEU A 46 7.70 -2.02 3.05
N GLN A 47 8.69 -2.08 3.95
CA GLN A 47 9.11 -3.34 4.58
C GLN A 47 7.98 -4.01 5.37
N THR A 48 7.17 -3.24 6.10
CA THR A 48 6.04 -3.79 6.86
C THR A 48 4.86 -4.14 5.96
N ALA A 49 4.65 -3.39 4.87
CA ALA A 49 3.64 -3.71 3.86
C ALA A 49 3.97 -5.04 3.13
N GLU A 50 5.23 -5.32 2.82
CA GLU A 50 5.62 -6.63 2.25
C GLU A 50 5.30 -7.80 3.19
N ARG A 51 5.34 -7.58 4.51
CA ARG A 51 5.04 -8.63 5.51
C ARG A 51 3.54 -8.83 5.78
N HIS A 52 2.72 -7.80 5.64
CA HIS A 52 1.34 -7.83 6.15
C HIS A 52 0.27 -7.45 5.12
N PHE A 53 0.61 -6.66 4.10
CA PHE A 53 -0.37 -6.10 3.19
C PHE A 53 -0.60 -7.00 1.97
N MET A 54 -1.77 -7.66 1.92
CA MET A 54 -2.21 -8.45 0.76
C MET A 54 -1.15 -9.47 0.31
N VAL A 55 -0.59 -10.22 1.27
CA VAL A 55 0.43 -11.26 0.99
C VAL A 55 -0.19 -12.35 0.13
N GLY A 56 0.55 -12.83 -0.88
CA GLY A 56 0.05 -13.82 -1.85
C GLY A 56 -0.77 -13.23 -3.00
N HIS A 57 -1.10 -11.93 -2.95
CA HIS A 57 -1.79 -11.22 -4.04
C HIS A 57 -0.84 -10.29 -4.80
N ARG A 58 -1.25 -9.91 -6.02
CA ARG A 58 -0.51 -8.95 -6.84
C ARG A 58 -0.71 -7.54 -6.30
N VAL A 59 0.38 -6.81 -6.08
CA VAL A 59 0.34 -5.45 -5.55
C VAL A 59 1.20 -4.51 -6.39
N THR A 60 0.65 -3.34 -6.72
CA THR A 60 1.43 -2.22 -7.25
C THR A 60 1.46 -1.09 -6.22
N TYR A 61 2.65 -0.79 -5.71
CA TYR A 61 2.89 0.37 -4.88
C TYR A 61 3.08 1.61 -5.75
N TYR A 62 2.30 2.66 -5.50
CA TYR A 62 2.44 3.96 -6.15
C TYR A 62 2.95 4.97 -5.13
N VAL A 63 4.24 5.28 -5.22
CA VAL A 63 4.91 6.23 -4.34
C VAL A 63 4.94 7.60 -5.01
N PHE A 64 4.12 8.53 -4.50
CA PHE A 64 4.11 9.91 -4.94
C PHE A 64 5.10 10.72 -4.09
N THR A 65 6.12 11.30 -4.72
CA THR A 65 7.16 12.05 -4.00
C THR A 65 7.72 13.22 -4.82
N ASP A 66 8.16 14.27 -4.14
CA ASP A 66 8.97 15.35 -4.74
C ASP A 66 10.46 14.98 -4.80
N ARG A 67 10.88 13.86 -4.18
CA ARG A 67 12.26 13.40 -4.09
C ARG A 67 12.41 11.94 -4.54
N PRO A 68 12.32 11.65 -5.86
CA PRO A 68 12.41 10.28 -6.36
C PRO A 68 13.71 9.54 -5.99
N ALA A 69 14.82 10.27 -5.86
CA ALA A 69 16.11 9.71 -5.49
C ALA A 69 16.18 9.22 -4.02
N ASP A 70 15.28 9.71 -3.17
CA ASP A 70 15.22 9.37 -1.75
C ASP A 70 14.29 8.18 -1.48
N VAL A 71 13.70 7.56 -2.52
CA VAL A 71 12.85 6.37 -2.37
C VAL A 71 13.74 5.16 -2.10
N PRO A 72 13.56 4.45 -0.98
CA PRO A 72 14.41 3.32 -0.62
C PRO A 72 14.17 2.14 -1.55
N SER A 73 15.26 1.42 -1.86
CA SER A 73 15.18 0.14 -2.56
C SER A 73 14.84 -0.96 -1.56
N VAL A 74 13.58 -1.38 -1.52
CA VAL A 74 13.10 -2.48 -0.68
C VAL A 74 12.90 -3.73 -1.55
N PRO A 75 13.38 -4.92 -1.13
CA PRO A 75 13.10 -6.15 -1.86
C PRO A 75 11.60 -6.44 -1.87
N LEU A 76 11.06 -6.72 -3.05
CA LEU A 76 9.64 -7.01 -3.24
C LEU A 76 9.45 -8.49 -3.58
N ALA A 77 8.40 -9.10 -3.03
CA ALA A 77 8.02 -10.46 -3.38
C ALA A 77 7.50 -10.56 -4.83
N GLU A 78 7.42 -11.78 -5.35
CA GLU A 78 6.94 -12.06 -6.69
C GLU A 78 5.53 -11.49 -6.93
N GLY A 79 5.28 -10.96 -8.14
CA GLY A 79 4.00 -10.38 -8.50
C GLY A 79 3.73 -9.01 -7.87
N ARG A 80 4.72 -8.43 -7.17
CA ARG A 80 4.65 -7.11 -6.57
C ARG A 80 5.65 -6.17 -7.23
N ARG A 81 5.28 -4.90 -7.38
CA ARG A 81 6.14 -3.89 -7.99
C ARG A 81 5.91 -2.52 -7.37
N LEU A 82 6.92 -1.66 -7.48
CA LEU A 82 6.88 -0.29 -7.02
C LEU A 82 7.07 0.67 -8.19
N VAL A 83 6.20 1.67 -8.27
CA VAL A 83 6.21 2.75 -9.26
C VAL A 83 6.39 4.07 -8.53
N VAL A 84 7.44 4.80 -8.89
CA VAL A 84 7.71 6.14 -8.34
C VAL A 84 7.13 7.19 -9.25
N LEU A 85 6.31 8.08 -8.69
CA LEU A 85 5.63 9.15 -9.39
C LEU A 85 6.11 10.50 -8.84
N LYS A 86 6.87 11.24 -9.65
CA LYS A 86 7.35 12.56 -9.27
C LYS A 86 6.20 13.56 -9.23
N VAL A 87 6.03 14.24 -8.10
CA VAL A 87 5.02 15.30 -7.91
C VAL A 87 5.67 16.58 -7.39
N ARG A 88 4.97 17.71 -7.53
CA ARG A 88 5.38 18.97 -6.89
C ARG A 88 5.13 18.90 -5.38
N ASN A 89 5.98 19.55 -4.59
CA ASN A 89 5.65 19.87 -3.21
C ASN A 89 4.95 21.23 -3.12
N TYR A 90 4.21 21.44 -2.03
CA TYR A 90 3.61 22.73 -1.69
C TYR A 90 4.23 23.26 -0.40
N ALA A 91 4.13 24.57 -0.15
CA ALA A 91 4.70 25.17 1.06
C ALA A 91 4.02 24.64 2.34
N ARG A 92 2.69 24.51 2.33
CA ARG A 92 1.87 24.04 3.44
C ARG A 92 1.66 22.53 3.40
N TRP A 93 1.28 21.94 4.54
CA TRP A 93 0.97 20.51 4.66
C TRP A 93 -0.52 20.21 4.48
N GLN A 94 -1.38 21.20 4.76
CA GLN A 94 -2.80 21.20 4.41
C GLN A 94 -2.98 21.43 2.91
#